data_AF-A0A3S0W6N4-F1
#
_entry.id   AF-A0A3S0W6N4-F1
#
_cell.length_a   1.000
_cell.length_b   1.000
_cell.length_c   1.000
_cell.angle_alpha   90.00
_cell.angle_beta   90.00
_cell.angle_gamma   90.00
#
_symmetry.space_group_name_H-M   'P 1'
#
loop_
_entity.id
_entity.type
_entity.pdbx_description
1 polymer ?
#
loop_
_entity_poly.entity_id
_entity_poly.type
_entity_poly.pdbx_seq_one_letter_code
_entity_poly.pdbx_strand_id
1 'polypeptide(L)' 'MKNRKVIYSEVEAVLEDYCKDCFLYSTLRKEKGRNYAHKFCISQCTVGEKLKEIGNELSGNKNKLKNEKGRLS' A
#
# COMPACT_ATOMS: atom_id res chain seq x y z
N MET A 1 4.14 -18.90 11.80
CA MET A 1 4.54 -18.21 10.55
C MET A 1 3.54 -18.58 9.48
N LYS A 2 2.74 -17.63 8.98
CA LYS A 2 1.74 -17.91 7.95
C LYS A 2 2.45 -18.35 6.66
N ASN A 3 1.80 -19.24 5.90
CA ASN A 3 2.34 -19.68 4.62
C ASN A 3 2.27 -18.53 3.60
N ARG A 4 3.27 -18.37 2.73
CA ARG A 4 3.33 -17.24 1.77
C ARG A 4 2.07 -17.14 0.90
N LYS A 5 1.52 -18.28 0.48
CA LYS A 5 0.26 -18.32 -0.30
C LYS A 5 -0.92 -17.69 0.43
N VAL A 6 -1.01 -17.89 1.74
CA VAL A 6 -2.08 -17.33 2.58
C VAL A 6 -1.93 -15.81 2.64
N ILE A 7 -0.71 -15.32 2.87
CA ILE A 7 -0.45 -13.88 2.95
C ILE A 7 -0.77 -13.19 1.61
N TYR A 8 -0.41 -13.80 0.47
CA TYR A 8 -0.80 -13.26 -0.84
C TYR A 8 -2.31 -13.23 -1.04
N SER A 9 -3.03 -14.27 -0.58
CA SER A 9 -4.49 -14.31 -0.68
C SER A 9 -5.14 -13.22 0.17
N GLU A 10 -4.59 -12.92 1.36
CA GLU A 10 -5.05 -11.82 2.21
C GLU A 10 -4.81 -10.44 1.55
N VAL A 11 -3.65 -10.25 0.91
CA VAL A 11 -3.37 -9.05 0.12
C VAL A 11 -4.36 -8.89 -1.03
N GLU A 12 -4.61 -9.96 -1.78
CA GLU A 12 -5.52 -9.95 -2.92
C GLU A 12 -6.95 -9.64 -2.50
N ALA A 13 -7.44 -10.24 -1.41
CA ALA A 13 -8.76 -9.94 -0.85
C ALA A 13 -8.89 -8.46 -0.47
N VAL A 14 -7.89 -7.88 0.21
CA VAL A 14 -7.92 -6.45 0.56
C VAL A 14 -7.89 -5.56 -0.68
N LEU A 15 -7.14 -5.95 -1.71
CA LEU A 15 -7.12 -5.20 -2.96
C LEU A 15 -8.46 -5.27 -3.69
N GLU A 16 -9.09 -6.43 -3.75
CA GLU A 16 -10.39 -6.62 -4.40
C GLU A 16 -11.54 -5.94 -3.64
N ASP A 17 -11.56 -6.03 -2.31
CA ASP A 17 -12.65 -5.48 -1.50
C ASP A 17 -12.59 -3.96 -1.38
N TYR A 18 -11.39 -3.38 -1.34
CA TYR A 18 -11.22 -1.96 -0.99
C TYR A 18 -10.53 -1.12 -2.06
N CYS A 19 -9.62 -1.71 -2.84
CA CYS A 19 -8.83 -0.97 -3.83
C CYS A 19 -9.35 -1.13 -5.26
N LYS A 20 -10.21 -2.12 -5.53
CA LYS A 20 -10.89 -2.31 -6.81
C LYS A 20 -11.75 -1.09 -7.09
N ASP A 21 -11.53 -0.50 -8.27
CA ASP A 21 -12.19 0.73 -8.70
C ASP A 21 -12.13 1.87 -7.65
N CYS A 22 -11.03 1.94 -6.90
CA CYS A 22 -10.85 2.95 -5.85
C CYS A 22 -11.03 4.36 -6.42
N PHE A 23 -12.10 5.03 -5.99
CA PHE A 23 -12.44 6.38 -6.43
C PHE A 23 -11.32 7.37 -6.14
N LEU A 24 -10.75 7.30 -4.94
CA LEU A 24 -9.67 8.19 -4.53
C LEU A 24 -8.42 8.03 -5.41
N TYR A 25 -8.03 6.78 -5.71
CA TYR A 25 -6.93 6.53 -6.65
C TYR A 25 -7.23 7.12 -8.03
N SER A 26 -8.45 6.89 -8.54
CA SER A 26 -8.88 7.34 -9.85
C SER A 26 -8.88 8.87 -9.97
N THR A 27 -9.37 9.55 -8.93
CA THR A 27 -9.40 11.02 -8.83
C THR A 27 -7.98 11.58 -8.74
N LEU A 28 -7.17 11.08 -7.80
CA LEU A 28 -5.77 11.51 -7.66
C LEU A 28 -4.94 11.25 -8.92
N ARG A 29 -5.22 10.17 -9.64
CA ARG A 29 -4.55 9.85 -10.91
C ARG A 29 -4.92 10.85 -12.00
N LYS A 30 -6.19 11.28 -12.07
CA LYS A 30 -6.65 12.30 -13.03
C LYS A 30 -6.09 13.68 -12.70
N GLU A 31 -6.08 14.06 -11.43
CA GLU A 31 -5.69 15.41 -10.99
C GLU A 31 -4.18 15.61 -10.88
N LYS A 32 -3.47 14.63 -10.32
CA LYS A 32 -2.04 14.75 -9.94
C LYS A 32 -1.15 13.71 -10.61
N GLY A 33 -1.73 12.87 -11.46
CA GLY A 33 -1.02 11.82 -12.18
C GLY A 33 -0.83 10.53 -11.39
N ARG A 34 -0.46 9.47 -12.12
CA ARG A 34 -0.30 8.11 -11.60
C ARG A 34 0.68 8.04 -10.41
N ASN A 35 1.82 8.75 -10.51
CA ASN A 35 2.87 8.64 -9.50
C ASN A 35 2.41 9.19 -8.14
N TYR A 36 1.66 10.30 -8.14
CA TYR A 36 1.07 10.85 -6.93
C TYR A 36 0.04 9.91 -6.32
N ALA A 37 -0.87 9.37 -7.14
CA ALA A 37 -1.90 8.45 -6.67
C ALA A 37 -1.29 7.19 -6.01
N HIS A 38 -0.30 6.57 -6.64
CA HIS A 38 0.43 5.44 -6.05
C HIS A 38 1.14 5.81 -4.75
N LYS A 39 1.85 6.95 -4.73
CA LYS A 39 2.53 7.43 -3.52
C LYS A 39 1.53 7.60 -2.39
N PHE A 40 0.40 8.26 -2.64
CA PHE A 40 -0.67 8.43 -1.67
C PHE A 40 -1.18 7.07 -1.15
N CYS A 41 -1.50 6.12 -2.04
CA CYS A 41 -1.95 4.79 -1.64
C CYS A 41 -0.94 4.11 -0.71
N ILE A 42 0.35 4.24 -0.97
CA ILE A 42 1.37 3.60 -0.14
C ILE A 42 1.65 4.40 1.14
N SER A 43 1.54 5.73 1.15
CA SER A 43 1.99 6.56 2.29
C SER A 43 0.89 7.11 3.19
N GLN A 44 -0.34 7.21 2.70
CA GLN A 44 -1.44 7.94 3.37
C GLN A 44 -2.79 7.21 3.31
N CYS A 45 -2.97 6.22 2.43
CA CYS A 45 -4.19 5.43 2.41
C CYS A 45 -4.15 4.39 3.53
N THR A 46 -5.17 4.39 4.39
CA THR A 46 -5.31 3.43 5.49
C THR A 46 -5.35 1.97 4.99
N VAL A 47 -5.97 1.73 3.83
CA VAL A 47 -5.95 0.41 3.17
C VAL A 47 -4.53 0.03 2.74
N GLY A 48 -3.75 1.00 2.25
CA GLY A 48 -2.36 0.76 1.87
C GLY A 48 -1.42 0.55 3.06
N GLU A 49 -1.72 1.15 4.21
CA GLU A 49 -1.04 0.83 5.48
C GLU A 49 -1.32 -0.62 5.89
N LYS A 50 -2.59 -1.04 5.85
CA LYS A 50 -2.98 -2.43 6.12
C LYS A 50 -2.28 -3.43 5.18
N LEU A 51 -2.17 -3.10 3.89
CA LEU A 51 -1.45 -3.92 2.91
C LEU A 51 0.05 -4.05 3.26
N LYS A 52 0.69 -2.98 3.78
CA LYS A 52 2.07 -3.07 4.27
C LYS A 52 2.17 -3.98 5.49
N GLU A 53 1.23 -3.90 6.42
CA GLU A 53 1.24 -4.74 7.62
C GLU A 53 1.18 -6.23 7.25
N ILE A 54 0.26 -6.59 6.35
CA ILE A 54 0.14 -7.96 5.82
C ILE A 54 1.43 -8.35 5.08
N GLY A 55 1.97 -7.47 4.24
CA GLY A 55 3.21 -7.70 3.51
C GLY A 55 4.44 -7.87 4.43
N ASN A 56 4.47 -7.19 5.58
CA ASN A 56 5.57 -7.31 6.55
C ASN A 56 5.64 -8.72 7.16
N GLU A 57 4.53 -9.47 7.20
CA GLU A 57 4.51 -10.88 7.62
C GLU A 57 5.38 -11.77 6.72
N LEU A 58 5.59 -11.38 5.44
CA LEU A 58 6.49 -12.09 4.51
C LEU A 58 7.96 -11.80 4.79
N SER A 59 8.28 -10.62 5.31
CA SER A 59 9.66 -10.12 5.40
C SER A 59 10.38 -10.44 6.70
N GLY A 60 9.77 -11.14 7.66
CA GLY A 60 10.46 -11.67 8.83
C GLY A 60 11.44 -10.66 9.46
N ASN A 61 10.94 -9.51 9.91
CA ASN A 61 11.66 -8.55 10.75
C ASN A 61 12.79 -7.69 10.12
N LYS A 62 12.68 -7.20 8.87
CA LYS A 62 13.53 -6.09 8.37
C LYS A 62 12.85 -5.18 7.34
N ASN A 63 11.96 -4.30 7.76
CA ASN A 63 11.82 -3.01 7.08
C ASN A 63 11.16 -1.95 7.98
N LYS A 64 11.92 -1.48 8.97
CA LYS A 64 11.57 -0.31 9.76
C LYS A 64 11.58 0.91 8.83
N LEU A 65 10.40 1.44 8.56
CA LEU A 65 10.06 2.74 7.98
C LEU A 65 11.26 3.57 7.47
N LYS A 66 11.63 3.43 6.20
CA LYS A 66 12.35 4.48 5.47
C LYS A 66 11.34 5.37 4.76
N ASN A 67 10.54 6.14 5.49
CA ASN A 67 9.73 7.20 4.89
C ASN A 67 9.64 8.42 5.82
N GLU A 68 10.77 8.85 6.38
CA GLU A 68 10.88 10.21 6.92
C GLU A 68 12.19 10.81 6.44
N LYS A 69 12.07 12.00 5.84
CA LYS A 69 13.13 12.91 5.34
C LYS A 69 13.68 12.61 3.94
N GLY A 70 13.25 13.41 2.96
CA GLY A 70 13.86 13.42 1.63
C GLY A 70 13.18 14.29 0.58
N ARG A 71 12.79 15.53 0.91
CA ARG A 71 12.76 16.70 0.00
C ARG A 71 12.33 17.95 0.77
N LEU A 72 13.24 18.51 1.56
CA LEU A 72 13.30 19.96 1.67
C LEU A 72 14.35 20.41 0.66
N SER A 73 13.93 21.34 -0.18
CA SER A 73 14.70 22.23 -1.07
C SER A 73 15.66 21.58 -2.07
#